data_AF-A0AAE1ZAJ8-F1
#
_entry.id   AF-A0AAE1ZAJ8-F1
#
_cell.length_a   1.000
_cell.length_b   1.000
_cell.length_c   1.000
_cell.angle_alpha   90.00
_cell.angle_beta   90.00
_cell.angle_gamma   90.00
#
_symmetry.space_group_name_H-M   'P 1'
#
loop_
_entity.id
_entity.type
_entity.pdbx_description
1 polymer ?
#
loop_
_entity_poly.entity_id
_entity_poly.type
_entity_poly.pdbx_seq_one_letter_code
_entity_poly.pdbx_strand_id
1 'polypeptide(L)'
;MILSSRSSLGDSAKSLMIDSLRSHYGRHGIITDAWNLVQRNLRCCGVDDSGWSIYNGSWWDMIVNSDLYETNTKLSESCCAKKLDGLTGWPTDIYRDKKRCQTWQYGPPNKRNGPHNDAIYYAVIYLSSNRMT
;
A
#
# COMPACT_ATOMS: atom_id res chain seq x y z
N MET A 1 1.29 -18.00 28.64
CA MET A 1 2.44 -17.85 27.72
C MET A 1 2.00 -18.01 26.26
N ILE A 2 1.06 -17.17 25.80
CA ILE A 2 0.55 -17.18 24.40
C ILE A 2 0.55 -15.75 23.83
N LEU A 3 0.47 -14.74 24.71
CA LEU A 3 0.49 -13.33 24.33
C LEU A 3 1.87 -12.85 23.85
N SER A 4 2.98 -13.33 24.44
CA SER A 4 4.33 -12.87 24.05
C SER A 4 4.82 -13.42 22.70
N SER A 5 4.31 -14.57 22.27
CA SER A 5 4.63 -15.16 20.96
C SER A 5 3.82 -14.51 19.84
N ARG A 6 2.57 -14.11 20.09
CA ARG A 6 1.73 -13.37 19.13
C ARG A 6 2.26 -11.96 18.86
N SER A 7 2.70 -11.25 19.91
CA SER A 7 3.33 -9.93 19.77
C SER A 7 4.60 -10.00 18.94
N SER A 8 5.48 -10.94 19.27
CA SER A 8 6.75 -11.19 18.56
C SER A 8 6.54 -11.53 17.07
N LEU A 9 5.51 -12.31 16.75
CA LEU A 9 5.19 -12.65 15.35
C LEU A 9 4.67 -11.44 14.57
N GLY A 10 3.79 -10.63 15.18
CA GLY A 10 3.29 -9.40 14.58
C GLY A 10 4.40 -8.41 14.25
N ASP A 11 5.31 -8.19 15.20
CA ASP A 11 6.46 -7.29 15.03
C ASP A 11 7.43 -7.80 13.95
N SER A 12 7.65 -9.12 13.89
CA SER A 12 8.50 -9.76 12.88
C SER A 12 7.88 -9.64 11.48
N ALA A 13 6.58 -9.93 11.36
CA ALA A 13 5.85 -9.79 10.11
C ALA A 13 5.85 -8.33 9.63
N LYS A 14 5.62 -7.38 10.53
CA LYS A 14 5.70 -5.95 10.25
C LYS A 14 7.07 -5.56 9.70
N SER A 15 8.14 -5.96 10.39
CA SER A 15 9.52 -5.64 9.96
C SER A 15 9.82 -6.19 8.56
N LEU A 16 9.43 -7.44 8.29
CA LEU A 16 9.58 -8.07 6.97
C LEU A 16 8.78 -7.37 5.88
N MET A 17 7.55 -6.96 6.18
CA MET A 17 6.72 -6.23 5.22
C MET A 17 7.27 -4.84 4.94
N ILE A 18 7.70 -4.09 5.96
CA ILE A 18 8.34 -2.78 5.76
C ILE A 18 9.60 -2.90 4.90
N ASP A 19 10.47 -3.87 5.21
CA ASP A 19 11.72 -4.05 4.47
C ASP A 19 11.49 -4.53 3.03
N SER A 20 10.60 -5.49 2.82
CA SER A 20 10.25 -5.95 1.47
C SER A 20 9.59 -4.87 0.62
N LEU A 21 8.73 -4.04 1.20
CA LEU A 21 8.13 -2.91 0.50
C LEU A 21 9.18 -1.87 0.09
N ARG A 22 10.10 -1.53 1.00
CA ARG A 22 11.14 -0.52 0.76
C ARG A 22 12.19 -1.00 -0.23
N SER A 23 12.72 -2.20 -0.03
CA SER A 23 13.98 -2.64 -0.64
C SER A 23 13.78 -3.57 -1.85
N HIS A 24 12.60 -4.20 -1.97
CA HIS A 24 12.40 -5.32 -2.90
C HIS A 24 11.17 -5.19 -3.81
N TYR A 25 10.13 -4.48 -3.38
CA TYR A 25 8.94 -4.22 -4.20
C TYR A 25 9.31 -3.43 -5.46
N GLY A 26 8.88 -3.91 -6.63
CA GLY A 26 9.30 -3.38 -7.93
C GLY A 26 10.67 -3.86 -8.41
N ARG A 27 11.49 -4.48 -7.55
CA ARG A 27 12.80 -5.04 -7.91
C ARG A 27 12.73 -6.51 -8.32
N HIS A 28 11.98 -7.31 -7.56
CA HIS A 28 11.88 -8.75 -7.76
C HIS A 28 10.44 -9.14 -8.11
N GLY A 29 10.24 -9.80 -9.25
CA GLY A 29 8.91 -10.16 -9.76
C GLY A 29 8.04 -10.88 -8.74
N ILE A 30 8.56 -11.94 -8.11
CA ILE A 30 7.83 -12.73 -7.11
C ILE A 30 7.38 -11.89 -5.90
N ILE A 31 8.25 -10.98 -5.43
CA ILE A 31 7.93 -10.08 -4.30
C ILE A 31 6.88 -9.06 -4.74
N THR A 32 7.01 -8.52 -5.95
CA THR A 32 6.02 -7.62 -6.54
C THR A 32 4.65 -8.28 -6.69
N ASP A 33 4.59 -9.53 -7.14
CA ASP A 33 3.34 -10.27 -7.31
C ASP A 33 2.69 -10.59 -5.96
N ALA A 34 3.48 -10.99 -4.96
CA ALA A 34 3.00 -11.20 -3.61
C ALA A 34 2.41 -9.92 -3.01
N TRP A 35 3.10 -8.78 -3.16
CA TRP A 35 2.59 -7.48 -2.73
C TRP A 35 1.31 -7.08 -3.47
N ASN A 36 1.28 -7.23 -4.80
CA ASN A 36 0.10 -6.92 -5.60
C ASN A 36 -1.11 -7.76 -5.17
N LEU A 37 -0.90 -9.05 -4.87
CA LEU A 37 -1.93 -9.94 -4.37
C LEU A 37 -2.46 -9.47 -3.02
N VAL A 38 -1.57 -9.21 -2.06
CA VAL A 38 -1.95 -8.77 -0.71
C VAL A 38 -2.70 -7.43 -0.76
N GLN A 39 -2.18 -6.44 -1.50
CA GLN A 39 -2.77 -5.10 -1.62
C GLN A 39 -4.16 -5.14 -2.25
N ARG A 40 -4.36 -5.95 -3.31
CA ARG A 40 -5.67 -6.13 -3.95
C ARG A 40 -6.67 -6.82 -3.03
N ASN A 41 -6.27 -7.89 -2.35
CA ASN A 41 -7.16 -8.67 -1.50
C ASN A 41 -7.56 -7.92 -0.23
N LEU A 42 -6.60 -7.27 0.41
CA LEU A 42 -6.82 -6.52 1.64
C LEU A 42 -7.26 -5.07 1.40
N ARG A 43 -7.31 -4.63 0.14
CA ARG A 43 -7.69 -3.26 -0.27
C ARG A 43 -6.87 -2.21 0.49
N CYS A 44 -5.57 -2.43 0.53
CA CYS A 44 -4.63 -1.68 1.34
C CYS A 44 -3.36 -1.36 0.56
N CYS A 45 -2.60 -0.39 1.04
CA CYS A 45 -1.40 0.06 0.36
C CYS A 45 -0.23 0.41 1.24
N GLY A 46 -0.35 0.27 2.56
CA GLY A 46 0.75 0.53 3.48
C GLY A 46 0.80 -0.52 4.58
N VAL A 47 1.83 -0.43 5.40
CA VAL A 47 1.98 -1.22 6.63
C VAL A 47 1.90 -0.27 7.81
N ASP A 48 0.95 -0.51 8.71
CA ASP A 48 0.65 0.31 9.91
C ASP A 48 0.47 1.83 9.64
N ASP A 49 0.37 2.61 10.71
CA ASP A 49 0.30 4.08 10.70
C ASP A 49 1.54 4.76 10.08
N SER A 50 2.63 4.00 9.86
CA SER A 50 3.77 4.43 9.04
C SER A 50 3.33 4.88 7.64
N GLY A 51 2.14 4.47 7.20
CA GLY A 51 1.49 4.98 6.00
C GLY A 51 2.37 4.78 4.76
N TRP A 52 2.18 5.66 3.79
CA TRP A 52 2.89 5.67 2.52
C TRP A 52 4.32 6.22 2.61
N SER A 53 4.79 6.60 3.80
CA SER A 53 6.16 7.11 3.97
C SER A 53 7.22 6.07 3.60
N ILE A 54 6.89 4.79 3.67
CA ILE A 54 7.77 3.69 3.25
C ILE A 54 7.98 3.70 1.73
N TYR A 55 7.00 4.17 0.94
CA TYR A 55 7.19 4.33 -0.50
C TYR A 55 8.23 5.40 -0.80
N ASN A 56 8.32 6.45 0.00
CA ASN A 56 9.33 7.50 -0.19
C ASN A 56 10.74 6.91 0.02
N GLY A 57 11.58 6.94 -1.00
CA GLY A 57 12.89 6.30 -0.98
C GLY A 57 12.85 4.77 -1.07
N SER A 58 11.70 4.17 -1.40
CA SER A 58 11.63 2.76 -1.81
C SER A 58 12.22 2.58 -3.20
N TRP A 59 12.57 1.34 -3.53
CA TRP A 59 13.00 0.97 -4.88
C TRP A 59 11.94 1.33 -5.95
N TRP A 60 10.66 1.17 -5.61
CA TRP A 60 9.55 1.56 -6.50
C TRP A 60 9.57 3.07 -6.80
N ASP A 61 9.70 3.89 -5.76
CA ASP A 61 9.81 5.35 -5.91
C ASP A 61 11.05 5.74 -6.71
N MET A 62 12.19 5.13 -6.42
CA MET A 62 13.43 5.39 -7.13
C MET A 62 13.35 5.05 -8.62
N ILE A 63 12.70 3.96 -9.04
CA ILE A 63 12.64 3.57 -10.47
C ILE A 63 11.48 4.25 -11.20
N VAL A 64 10.31 4.31 -10.57
CA VAL A 64 9.12 4.80 -11.27
C VAL A 64 9.13 6.33 -11.33
N ASN A 65 9.81 6.99 -10.39
CA ASN A 65 10.01 8.44 -10.38
C ASN A 65 11.45 8.86 -10.73
N SER A 66 12.35 7.95 -11.16
CA SER A 66 13.73 8.34 -11.59
C SER A 66 13.75 9.23 -12.84
N ASP A 67 12.76 9.09 -13.72
CA ASP A 67 12.91 9.49 -15.12
C ASP A 67 12.00 10.65 -15.58
N LEU A 68 11.28 11.31 -14.68
CA LEU A 68 10.35 12.35 -15.09
C LEU A 68 10.46 13.56 -14.17
N TYR A 69 10.46 14.74 -14.77
CA TYR A 69 10.14 16.04 -14.16
C TYR A 69 8.75 16.07 -13.45
N GLU A 70 8.11 14.91 -13.24
CA GLU A 70 6.87 14.72 -12.49
C GLU A 70 7.21 14.47 -11.02
N THR A 71 6.98 15.48 -10.17
CA THR A 71 7.13 15.41 -8.71
C THR A 71 6.12 14.50 -8.01
N ASN A 72 5.31 13.74 -8.77
CA ASN A 72 4.13 13.05 -8.26
C ASN A 72 4.43 11.56 -8.18
N THR A 73 4.42 10.99 -6.97
CA THR A 73 4.66 9.57 -6.75
C THR A 73 3.70 8.71 -7.57
N LYS A 74 4.21 7.97 -8.54
CA LYS A 74 3.42 7.02 -9.31
C LYS A 74 3.11 5.78 -8.49
N LEU A 75 1.82 5.55 -8.27
CA LEU A 75 1.34 4.40 -7.51
C LEU A 75 1.23 3.15 -8.38
N SER A 76 1.48 2.01 -7.76
CA SER A 76 1.16 0.71 -8.36
C SER A 76 -0.35 0.56 -8.56
N GLU A 77 -0.74 -0.15 -9.61
CA GLU A 77 -2.15 -0.43 -9.91
C GLU A 77 -2.86 -1.27 -8.84
N SER A 78 -2.11 -2.08 -8.09
CA SER A 78 -2.62 -2.84 -6.95
C SER A 78 -3.19 -1.94 -5.85
N CYS A 79 -2.80 -0.66 -5.85
CA CYS A 79 -3.29 0.36 -4.93
C CYS A 79 -4.51 1.14 -5.41
N CYS A 80 -4.92 0.93 -6.67
CA CYS A 80 -6.03 1.64 -7.26
C CYS A 80 -7.36 0.99 -6.90
N ALA A 81 -8.27 1.80 -6.40
CA ALA A 81 -9.61 1.35 -6.04
C ALA A 81 -10.36 0.87 -7.29
N LYS A 82 -10.88 -0.35 -7.22
CA LYS A 82 -11.80 -0.90 -8.21
C LYS A 82 -13.25 -0.66 -7.79
N LYS A 83 -14.15 -0.55 -8.77
CA LYS A 83 -15.59 -0.45 -8.53
C LYS A 83 -16.06 -1.72 -7.84
N LEU A 84 -16.89 -1.57 -6.81
CA LEU A 84 -17.51 -2.70 -6.14
C LEU A 84 -18.73 -3.15 -6.94
N ASP A 85 -18.88 -4.46 -7.06
CA ASP A 85 -20.10 -5.07 -7.54
C ASP A 85 -21.23 -4.81 -6.54
N GLY A 86 -22.35 -4.27 -7.03
CA GLY A 86 -23.46 -3.83 -6.17
C GLY A 86 -24.22 -4.96 -5.49
N LEU A 87 -24.07 -6.21 -5.95
CA LEU A 87 -24.76 -7.38 -5.41
C LEU A 87 -23.88 -8.12 -4.39
N THR A 88 -22.57 -8.18 -4.63
CA THR A 88 -21.64 -9.00 -3.85
C THR A 88 -20.71 -8.19 -2.95
N GLY A 89 -20.54 -6.89 -3.20
CA GLY A 89 -19.59 -6.04 -2.48
C GLY A 89 -18.11 -6.35 -2.77
N TRP A 90 -17.84 -7.25 -3.72
CA TRP A 90 -16.49 -7.58 -4.16
C TRP A 90 -15.99 -6.59 -5.23
N PRO A 91 -14.67 -6.34 -5.31
CA PRO A 91 -14.12 -5.49 -6.36
C PRO A 91 -14.27 -6.18 -7.71
N THR A 92 -14.82 -5.47 -8.68
CA THR A 92 -14.82 -5.86 -10.10
C THR A 92 -13.42 -5.69 -10.70
N ASP A 93 -13.22 -5.99 -11.98
CA ASP A 93 -11.98 -5.66 -12.68
C ASP A 93 -11.90 -4.23 -13.22
N ILE A 94 -12.92 -3.42 -12.94
CA ILE A 94 -13.03 -2.05 -13.44
C ILE A 94 -12.48 -1.10 -12.37
N TYR A 95 -11.42 -0.36 -12.70
CA TYR A 95 -10.93 0.71 -11.84
C TYR A 95 -11.96 1.83 -11.69
N ARG A 96 -12.01 2.45 -10.50
CA ARG A 96 -12.83 3.64 -10.27
C ARG A 96 -12.33 4.81 -11.11
N ASP A 97 -11.02 5.09 -11.03
CA ASP A 97 -10.31 6.04 -11.89
C ASP A 97 -8.81 5.70 -11.89
N LYS A 98 -8.38 4.90 -12.89
CA LYS A 98 -7.00 4.40 -12.97
C LYS A 98 -5.99 5.54 -13.15
N LYS A 99 -6.30 6.50 -14.02
CA LYS A 99 -5.41 7.64 -14.31
C LYS A 99 -5.22 8.47 -13.05
N ARG A 100 -6.32 8.88 -12.40
CA ARG A 100 -6.27 9.68 -11.17
C ARG A 100 -5.55 8.96 -10.03
N CYS A 101 -5.67 7.63 -9.93
CA CYS A 101 -4.90 6.85 -8.95
C CYS A 101 -3.39 6.92 -9.22
N GLN A 102 -2.96 6.63 -10.45
CA GLN A 102 -1.53 6.48 -10.78
C GLN A 102 -0.79 7.81 -10.90
N THR A 103 -1.49 8.90 -11.25
CA THR A 103 -0.88 10.22 -11.47
C THR A 103 -1.38 11.25 -10.44
N TRP A 104 -1.74 10.80 -9.24
CA TRP A 104 -2.29 11.71 -8.23
C TRP A 104 -1.23 12.72 -7.77
N GLN A 105 -1.46 14.00 -8.03
CA GLN A 105 -0.43 15.04 -7.87
C GLN A 105 -0.03 15.32 -6.42
N TYR A 106 -0.88 14.95 -5.47
CA TYR A 106 -0.57 15.11 -4.05
C TYR A 106 0.09 13.86 -3.45
N GLY A 107 0.38 12.86 -4.31
CA GLY A 107 0.77 11.52 -3.89
C GLY A 107 -0.31 10.87 -3.01
N PRO A 108 -0.14 9.61 -2.61
CA PRO A 108 -0.96 9.09 -1.53
C PRO A 108 -0.72 9.96 -0.27
N PRO A 109 -1.74 10.57 0.37
CA PRO A 109 -1.54 11.42 1.53
C PRO A 109 -0.71 10.72 2.61
N ASN A 110 0.49 11.27 2.84
CA ASN A 110 1.31 10.99 4.02
C ASN A 110 0.67 11.56 5.30
N LYS A 111 -0.31 12.45 5.14
CA LYS A 111 -0.82 13.31 6.21
C LYS A 111 -2.26 13.00 6.51
N ARG A 112 -2.62 13.14 7.79
CA ARG A 112 -4.01 13.20 8.28
C ARG A 112 -4.84 14.29 7.58
N ASN A 113 -4.19 15.24 6.87
CA ASN A 113 -4.80 16.35 6.14
C ASN A 113 -4.27 16.43 4.70
N GLY A 114 -5.15 16.71 3.74
CA GLY A 114 -4.83 16.89 2.33
C GLY A 114 -6.00 16.44 1.43
N PRO A 115 -5.94 16.69 0.11
CA PRO A 115 -6.98 16.26 -0.82
C PRO A 115 -7.07 14.73 -0.87
N HIS A 116 -8.21 14.18 -0.46
CA HIS A 116 -8.49 12.75 -0.52
C HIS A 116 -8.71 12.31 -1.98
N ASN A 117 -8.19 11.13 -2.34
CA ASN A 117 -8.39 10.51 -3.63
C ASN A 117 -9.11 9.17 -3.49
N ASP A 118 -10.41 9.19 -3.74
CA ASP A 118 -11.28 8.02 -3.68
C ASP A 118 -10.94 6.91 -4.71
N ALA A 119 -10.00 7.18 -5.62
CA ALA A 119 -9.42 6.19 -6.52
C ALA A 119 -8.26 5.39 -5.90
N ILE A 120 -7.90 5.63 -4.63
CA ILE A 120 -6.78 4.97 -3.92
C ILE A 120 -7.30 4.19 -2.71
N TYR A 121 -6.76 3.01 -2.48
CA TYR A 121 -6.94 2.28 -1.24
C TYR A 121 -6.07 2.86 -0.10
N TYR A 122 -6.71 3.56 0.84
CA TYR A 122 -6.03 4.18 1.98
C TYR A 122 -5.79 3.26 3.17
N ALA A 123 -6.39 2.06 3.17
CA ALA A 123 -6.19 1.14 4.28
C ALA A 123 -4.73 0.71 4.37
N VAL A 124 -4.30 0.42 5.58
CA VAL A 124 -2.98 -0.14 5.88
C VAL A 124 -3.16 -1.52 6.47
N ILE A 125 -2.18 -2.39 6.25
CA ILE A 125 -2.11 -3.69 6.89
C ILE A 125 -1.69 -3.43 8.32
N TYR A 126 -2.63 -3.57 9.26
CA TYR A 126 -2.35 -3.47 10.68
C TYR A 126 -1.85 -4.82 11.18
N LEU A 127 -0.58 -4.85 11.59
CA LEU A 127 0.03 -6.02 12.21
C LEU A 127 0.27 -5.69 13.68
N SER A 128 -0.81 -5.58 14.45
CA SER A 128 -0.70 -5.20 15.87
C SER A 128 -0.11 -6.33 16.70
N SER A 129 0.87 -6.00 17.52
CA SER A 129 1.05 -6.60 18.84
C SER A 129 -0.01 -6.00 19.77
N ASN A 130 -1.15 -6.69 19.97
CA ASN A 130 -2.25 -6.35 20.91
C ASN A 130 -2.54 -4.84 21.14
N ARG A 131 -3.57 -4.28 20.49
CA ARG A 131 -4.32 -3.17 21.12
C ARG A 131 -5.23 -3.74 22.22
N MET A 132 -4.73 -3.77 23.45
CA MET A 132 -5.61 -3.66 24.62
C MET A 132 -5.67 -2.19 25.02
N THR A 133 -6.64 -1.49 24.44
CA THR A 133 -7.26 -0.28 25.01
C THR A 133 -8.71 -0.26 24.55
#